data_AF-A0A962UNE1-F1
#
_entry.id   AF-A0A962UNE1-F1
#
_cell.length_a   1.000
_cell.length_b   1.000
_cell.length_c   1.000
_cell.angle_alpha   90.00
_cell.angle_beta   90.00
_cell.angle_gamma   90.00
#
_symmetry.space_group_name_H-M   'P 1'
#
loop_
_entity.id
_entity.type
_entity.pdbx_description
1 polymer ?
#
loop_
_entity_poly.entity_id
_entity_poly.type
_entity_poly.pdbx_seq_one_letter_code
_entity_poly.pdbx_strand_id
1 'polypeptide(L)'
;MFVGSVISVSAAFAAEPGMDELKKVMQGQLEMMKPELRTKVEGLSTDTKMSLMAILAMHSRNSERATMRQVMTEVLSDFQSILAGIMTDNPEHAADSARRLANHRIPVGGLLPYLGLENISDERLSILTGFNDSVEGNALKLAAAADSGDMAMAASLVGPIASGCVACHGVFRSQPGVSDLLR
;
A
#
# COMPACT_ATOMS: atom_id res chain seq x y z
N MET A 1 -36.10 -37.70 0.20
CA MET A 1 -36.07 -36.33 0.74
C MET A 1 -34.72 -36.14 1.40
N PHE A 2 -33.78 -35.44 0.76
CA PHE A 2 -32.53 -35.02 1.37
C PHE A 2 -32.52 -33.49 1.38
N VAL A 3 -32.37 -32.94 2.58
CA VAL A 3 -32.36 -31.51 2.90
C VAL A 3 -30.97 -30.97 2.56
N GLY A 4 -30.89 -30.03 1.62
CA GLY A 4 -29.66 -29.32 1.28
C GLY A 4 -29.65 -27.94 1.93
N SER A 5 -28.92 -27.80 3.04
CA SER A 5 -28.65 -26.51 3.67
C SER A 5 -27.64 -25.72 2.86
N VAL A 6 -28.07 -24.57 2.33
CA VAL A 6 -27.18 -23.55 1.76
C VAL A 6 -26.53 -22.79 2.91
N ILE A 7 -25.21 -22.96 3.08
CA ILE A 7 -24.41 -22.13 3.97
C ILE A 7 -23.99 -20.90 3.16
N SER A 8 -24.61 -19.76 3.44
CA SER A 8 -24.14 -18.46 2.94
C SER A 8 -22.83 -18.11 3.64
N VAL A 9 -21.73 -18.11 2.89
CA VAL A 9 -20.45 -17.56 3.35
C VAL A 9 -20.52 -16.04 3.19
N SER A 10 -20.67 -15.33 4.30
CA SER A 10 -20.49 -13.88 4.33
C SER A 10 -19.02 -13.56 4.12
N ALA A 11 -18.68 -12.97 2.98
CA ALA A 11 -17.37 -12.35 2.76
C ALA A 11 -17.18 -11.23 3.79
N ALA A 12 -16.26 -11.42 4.72
CA ALA A 12 -15.87 -10.41 5.68
C ALA A 12 -15.03 -9.34 4.97
N PHE A 13 -15.66 -8.24 4.57
CA PHE A 13 -14.94 -7.00 4.30
C PHE A 13 -14.33 -6.52 5.63
N ALA A 14 -13.02 -6.30 5.65
CA ALA A 14 -12.34 -5.73 6.81
C ALA A 14 -13.01 -4.38 7.15
N ALA A 15 -13.43 -4.22 8.41
CA ALA A 15 -13.95 -2.94 8.89
C ALA A 15 -12.86 -1.86 8.79
N GLU A 16 -13.23 -0.67 8.32
CA GLU A 16 -12.29 0.46 8.26
C GLU A 16 -11.71 0.74 9.65
N PRO A 17 -10.38 0.95 9.79
CA PRO A 17 -9.79 1.31 11.07
C PRO A 17 -10.44 2.58 11.59
N GLY A 18 -10.96 2.55 12.83
CA GLY A 18 -11.46 3.76 13.47
C GLY A 18 -10.36 4.81 13.61
N MET A 19 -10.73 6.09 13.58
CA MET A 19 -9.79 7.23 13.67
C MET A 19 -8.83 7.16 14.87
N ASP A 20 -9.28 6.56 15.97
CA ASP A 20 -8.44 6.40 17.17
C ASP A 20 -7.36 5.32 17.00
N GLU A 21 -7.65 4.25 16.27
CA GLU A 21 -6.66 3.22 15.94
C GLU A 21 -5.62 3.78 14.97
N LEU A 22 -6.06 4.54 13.96
CA LEU A 22 -5.14 5.20 13.02
C LEU A 22 -4.18 6.17 13.74
N LYS A 23 -4.70 6.98 14.68
CA LYS A 23 -3.87 7.86 15.52
C LYS A 23 -2.86 7.07 16.35
N LYS A 24 -3.26 5.94 16.92
CA LYS A 24 -2.37 5.08 17.71
C LYS A 24 -1.25 4.49 16.85
N VAL A 25 -1.56 4.01 15.65
CA VAL A 25 -0.55 3.52 14.68
C VAL A 25 0.43 4.64 14.35
N MET A 26 -0.05 5.85 14.04
CA MET A 26 0.84 6.99 13.76
C MET A 26 1.71 7.37 14.95
N GLN A 27 1.15 7.39 16.17
CA GLN A 27 1.93 7.69 17.37
C GLN A 27 3.04 6.66 17.58
N GLY A 28 2.74 5.37 17.42
CA GLY A 28 3.74 4.31 17.48
C GLY A 28 4.82 4.46 16.40
N GLN A 29 4.44 4.86 15.18
CA GLN A 29 5.40 5.17 14.11
C GLN A 29 6.31 6.34 14.49
N LEU A 30 5.77 7.44 15.02
CA LEU A 30 6.53 8.62 15.45
C LEU A 30 7.50 8.32 16.61
N GLU A 31 7.14 7.42 17.52
CA GLU A 31 7.98 7.02 18.64
C GLU A 31 9.23 6.24 18.20
N MET A 32 9.12 5.49 17.10
CA MET A 32 10.25 4.75 16.50
C MET A 32 11.20 5.66 15.70
N MET A 33 10.80 6.88 15.34
CA MET A 33 11.63 7.79 14.54
C MET A 33 12.73 8.45 15.39
N LYS A 34 13.93 8.59 14.80
CA LYS A 34 14.98 9.44 15.37
C LYS A 34 14.54 10.90 15.52
N PRO A 35 15.10 11.67 16.46
CA PRO A 35 14.67 13.05 16.74
C PRO A 35 14.63 13.97 15.52
N GLU A 36 15.61 13.85 14.62
CA GLU A 36 15.73 14.66 13.40
C GLU A 36 14.57 14.41 12.42
N LEU A 37 14.17 13.15 12.24
CA LEU A 37 13.02 12.80 11.40
C LEU A 37 11.72 13.26 12.06
N ARG A 38 11.56 12.96 13.36
CA ARG A 38 10.36 13.34 14.11
C ARG A 38 10.11 14.84 14.06
N THR A 39 11.14 15.66 14.25
CA THR A 39 11.04 17.13 14.18
C THR A 39 10.53 17.59 12.81
N LYS A 40 11.02 16.97 11.71
CA LYS A 40 10.52 17.29 10.37
C LYS A 40 9.07 16.90 10.17
N VAL A 41 8.67 15.71 10.64
CA VAL A 41 7.28 15.22 10.52
C VAL A 41 6.32 16.09 11.33
N GLU A 42 6.71 16.48 12.54
CA GLU A 42 5.93 17.41 13.38
C GLU A 42 5.79 18.79 12.73
N GLY A 43 6.79 19.23 11.94
CA GLY A 43 6.77 20.48 11.18
C GLY A 43 5.95 20.48 9.88
N LEU A 44 5.43 19.33 9.43
CA LEU A 44 4.59 19.27 8.22
C LEU A 44 3.25 19.99 8.43
N SER A 45 2.69 20.50 7.33
CA SER A 45 1.35 21.08 7.31
C SER A 45 0.28 20.05 7.70
N THR A 46 -0.87 20.57 8.14
CA THR A 46 -2.05 19.73 8.45
C THR A 46 -2.50 18.95 7.21
N ASP A 47 -2.50 19.57 6.03
CA ASP A 47 -2.95 18.92 4.78
C ASP A 47 -2.07 17.73 4.39
N THR A 48 -0.75 17.89 4.53
CA THR A 48 0.19 16.77 4.30
C THR A 48 -0.04 15.65 5.31
N LYS A 49 -0.19 15.98 6.61
CA LYS A 49 -0.47 14.98 7.65
C LYS A 49 -1.78 14.22 7.39
N MET A 50 -2.83 14.92 6.95
CA MET A 50 -4.12 14.32 6.59
C MET A 50 -4.00 13.43 5.35
N SER A 51 -3.20 13.83 4.36
CA SER A 51 -2.95 13.00 3.16
C SER A 51 -2.20 11.71 3.52
N LEU A 52 -1.19 11.80 4.39
CA LEU A 52 -0.47 10.62 4.90
C LEU A 52 -1.39 9.70 5.72
N MET A 53 -2.29 10.28 6.52
CA MET A 53 -3.32 9.53 7.25
C MET A 53 -4.24 8.77 6.31
N ALA A 54 -4.70 9.41 5.23
CA ALA A 54 -5.58 8.77 4.24
C ALA A 54 -4.89 7.57 3.58
N ILE A 55 -3.63 7.72 3.17
CA ILE A 55 -2.83 6.62 2.62
C ILE A 55 -2.68 5.49 3.64
N LEU A 56 -2.33 5.81 4.89
CA LEU A 56 -2.19 4.81 5.95
C LEU A 56 -3.50 4.08 6.25
N ALA A 57 -4.64 4.77 6.18
CA ALA A 57 -5.96 4.19 6.42
C ALA A 57 -6.36 3.11 5.40
N MET A 58 -5.78 3.14 4.19
CA MET A 58 -5.97 2.09 3.19
C MET A 58 -5.34 0.76 3.59
N HIS A 59 -4.46 0.77 4.59
CA HIS A 59 -3.68 -0.38 5.00
C HIS A 59 -4.15 -0.92 6.34
N SER A 60 -4.52 -2.20 6.36
CA SER A 60 -4.90 -2.92 7.59
C SER A 60 -3.74 -3.74 8.17
N ARG A 61 -2.66 -3.90 7.41
CA ARG A 61 -1.57 -4.84 7.72
C ARG A 61 -0.32 -4.09 8.13
N ASN A 62 -0.13 -3.87 9.43
CA ASN A 62 1.11 -3.29 9.96
C ASN A 62 2.13 -4.38 10.30
N SER A 63 3.43 -4.10 10.14
CA SER A 63 4.50 -5.01 10.54
C SER A 63 5.41 -4.42 11.61
N GLU A 64 5.67 -5.19 12.65
CA GLU A 64 6.66 -4.86 13.69
C GLU A 64 8.11 -5.17 13.27
N ARG A 65 8.30 -5.86 12.13
CA ARG A 65 9.62 -6.41 11.73
C ARG A 65 9.97 -6.22 10.28
N ALA A 66 8.99 -6.20 9.37
CA ALA A 66 9.26 -6.13 7.94
C ALA A 66 9.82 -4.75 7.60
N THR A 67 11.00 -4.71 6.99
CA THR A 67 11.55 -3.46 6.45
C THR A 67 10.95 -3.15 5.09
N MET A 68 11.18 -1.94 4.58
CA MET A 68 10.72 -1.55 3.25
C MET A 68 11.19 -2.52 2.15
N ARG A 69 12.38 -3.13 2.26
CA ARG A 69 12.84 -4.13 1.27
C ARG A 69 11.97 -5.37 1.29
N GLN A 70 11.57 -5.85 2.46
CA GLN A 70 10.71 -7.03 2.60
C GLN A 70 9.29 -6.73 2.11
N VAL A 71 8.75 -5.55 2.45
CA VAL A 71 7.45 -5.09 1.93
C VAL A 71 7.49 -4.95 0.40
N MET A 72 8.49 -4.29 -0.17
CA MET A 72 8.59 -4.15 -1.62
C MET A 72 8.81 -5.49 -2.33
N THR A 73 9.40 -6.50 -1.67
CA THR A 73 9.49 -7.86 -2.20
C THR A 73 8.13 -8.55 -2.23
N GLU A 74 7.29 -8.35 -1.20
CA GLU A 74 5.90 -8.80 -1.17
C GLU A 74 5.08 -8.15 -2.29
N VAL A 75 5.17 -6.82 -2.42
CA VAL A 75 4.50 -6.06 -3.50
C VAL A 75 4.92 -6.55 -4.88
N LEU A 76 6.21 -6.81 -5.10
CA LEU A 76 6.71 -7.36 -6.36
C LEU A 76 6.16 -8.76 -6.63
N SER A 77 6.09 -9.61 -5.61
CA SER A 77 5.53 -10.95 -5.72
C SER A 77 4.05 -10.90 -6.11
N ASP A 78 3.27 -10.02 -5.50
CA ASP A 78 1.86 -9.85 -5.86
C ASP A 78 1.69 -9.25 -7.26
N PHE A 79 2.55 -8.32 -7.67
CA PHE A 79 2.55 -7.80 -9.04
C PHE A 79 2.82 -8.91 -10.07
N GLN A 80 3.81 -9.78 -9.83
CA GLN A 80 4.09 -10.93 -10.69
C GLN A 80 2.93 -11.94 -10.70
N SER A 81 2.27 -12.12 -9.54
CA SER A 81 1.09 -12.97 -9.39
C SER A 81 -0.11 -12.44 -10.19
N ILE A 82 -0.31 -11.11 -10.25
CA ILE A 82 -1.31 -10.48 -11.14
C ILE A 82 -1.05 -10.85 -12.59
N LEU A 83 0.20 -10.74 -13.06
CA LEU A 83 0.57 -11.08 -14.44
C LEU A 83 0.29 -12.55 -14.75
N ALA A 84 0.59 -13.46 -13.83
CA ALA A 84 0.27 -14.87 -13.98
C ALA A 84 -1.25 -15.09 -14.11
N GLY A 85 -2.06 -14.44 -13.28
CA GLY A 85 -3.52 -14.51 -13.36
C GLY A 85 -4.05 -14.00 -14.71
N ILE A 86 -3.54 -12.87 -15.20
CA ILE A 86 -3.94 -12.31 -16.50
C ILE A 86 -3.54 -13.23 -17.66
N MET A 87 -2.29 -13.71 -17.69
CA MET A 87 -1.79 -14.54 -18.80
C MET A 87 -2.40 -15.94 -18.85
N THR A 88 -3.05 -16.38 -17.77
CA THR A 88 -3.76 -17.66 -17.69
C THR A 88 -5.28 -17.50 -17.75
N ASP A 89 -5.78 -16.29 -18.02
CA ASP A 89 -7.21 -15.97 -18.03
C ASP A 89 -7.93 -16.40 -16.73
N ASN A 90 -7.27 -16.17 -15.60
CA ASN A 90 -7.75 -16.53 -14.26
C ASN A 90 -8.15 -15.25 -13.48
N PRO A 91 -9.43 -14.84 -13.55
CA PRO A 91 -9.90 -13.60 -12.92
C PRO A 91 -9.79 -13.62 -11.39
N GLU A 92 -10.11 -14.75 -10.75
CA GLU A 92 -10.03 -14.89 -9.29
C GLU A 92 -8.59 -14.67 -8.79
N HIS A 93 -7.61 -15.28 -9.48
CA HIS A 93 -6.20 -15.13 -9.16
C HIS A 93 -5.69 -13.70 -9.37
N ALA A 94 -6.06 -13.07 -10.50
CA ALA A 94 -5.68 -11.69 -10.78
C ALA A 94 -6.26 -10.72 -9.74
N ALA A 95 -7.54 -10.87 -9.42
CA ALA A 95 -8.24 -10.00 -8.47
C ALA A 95 -7.69 -10.14 -7.04
N ASP A 96 -7.49 -11.36 -6.56
CA ASP A 96 -6.94 -11.62 -5.23
C ASP A 96 -5.52 -11.05 -5.10
N SER A 97 -4.65 -11.28 -6.10
CA SER A 97 -3.29 -10.74 -6.11
C SER A 97 -3.27 -9.22 -6.14
N ALA A 98 -4.17 -8.58 -6.90
CA ALA A 98 -4.26 -7.13 -6.96
C ALA A 98 -4.74 -6.50 -5.65
N ARG A 99 -5.68 -7.13 -4.94
CA ARG A 99 -6.08 -6.69 -3.60
C ARG A 99 -4.95 -6.85 -2.58
N ARG A 100 -4.15 -7.92 -2.65
CA ARG A 100 -2.97 -8.08 -1.78
C ARG A 100 -1.89 -7.04 -2.07
N LEU A 101 -1.66 -6.71 -3.34
CA LEU A 101 -0.77 -5.61 -3.71
C LEU A 101 -1.24 -4.29 -3.10
N ALA A 102 -2.53 -3.96 -3.26
CA ALA A 102 -3.11 -2.72 -2.75
C ALA A 102 -3.22 -2.66 -1.21
N ASN A 103 -3.23 -3.80 -0.52
CA ASN A 103 -3.22 -3.90 0.94
C ASN A 103 -1.97 -4.67 1.38
N HIS A 104 -0.80 -4.26 0.88
CA HIS A 104 0.47 -4.82 1.32
C HIS A 104 0.76 -4.45 2.78
N ARG A 105 1.81 -5.02 3.38
CA ARG A 105 2.19 -4.64 4.74
C ARG A 105 2.78 -3.22 4.80
N ILE A 106 2.48 -2.46 5.84
CA ILE A 106 3.24 -1.26 6.21
C ILE A 106 4.53 -1.69 6.89
N PRO A 107 5.71 -1.17 6.48
CA PRO A 107 6.99 -1.55 7.08
C PRO A 107 7.11 -1.03 8.52
N VAL A 108 8.02 -1.62 9.29
CA VAL A 108 8.35 -1.19 10.65
C VAL A 108 8.73 0.30 10.64
N GLY A 109 8.09 1.09 11.50
CA GLY A 109 8.25 2.54 11.57
C GLY A 109 7.44 3.35 10.54
N GLY A 110 6.64 2.70 9.69
CA GLY A 110 5.91 3.36 8.61
C GLY A 110 6.79 3.71 7.42
N LEU A 111 6.22 4.44 6.45
CA LEU A 111 6.89 4.78 5.18
C LEU A 111 8.03 5.80 5.35
N LEU A 112 7.78 6.87 6.12
CA LEU A 112 8.64 8.08 6.17
C LEU A 112 10.12 7.80 6.49
N PRO A 113 10.48 6.89 7.42
CA PRO A 113 11.87 6.57 7.72
C PRO A 113 12.66 6.05 6.51
N TYR A 114 12.01 5.55 5.47
CA TYR A 114 12.67 4.97 4.30
C TYR A 114 12.83 5.95 3.13
N LEU A 115 12.24 7.15 3.24
CA LEU A 115 12.26 8.14 2.15
C LEU A 115 13.50 9.04 2.16
N GLY A 116 14.26 9.09 3.26
CA GLY A 116 15.36 10.04 3.45
C GLY A 116 14.86 11.42 3.94
N LEU A 117 15.66 12.10 4.75
CA LEU A 117 15.28 13.38 5.39
C LEU A 117 15.02 14.50 4.38
N GLU A 118 15.68 14.45 3.22
CA GLU A 118 15.54 15.38 2.10
C GLU A 118 14.15 15.33 1.45
N ASN A 119 13.42 14.22 1.64
CA ASN A 119 12.09 14.02 1.08
C ASN A 119 10.96 14.30 2.08
N ILE A 120 11.29 14.71 3.31
CA ILE A 120 10.30 15.06 4.34
C ILE A 120 10.02 16.56 4.27
N SER A 121 9.12 16.94 3.37
CA SER A 121 8.56 18.29 3.22
C SER A 121 7.14 18.22 2.62
N ASP A 122 6.34 19.28 2.77
CA ASP A 122 4.99 19.33 2.20
C ASP A 122 5.00 19.13 0.68
N GLU A 123 5.87 19.83 -0.05
CA GLU A 123 6.01 19.71 -1.49
C GLU A 123 6.34 18.26 -1.91
N ARG A 124 7.35 17.66 -1.27
CA ARG A 124 7.81 16.32 -1.61
C ARG A 124 6.79 15.25 -1.24
N LEU A 125 6.03 15.41 -0.16
CA LEU A 125 5.07 14.40 0.28
C LEU A 125 3.71 14.55 -0.41
N SER A 126 3.38 15.73 -0.94
CA SER A 126 2.12 15.97 -1.66
C SER A 126 1.93 15.05 -2.89
N ILE A 127 3.02 14.65 -3.53
CA ILE A 127 2.98 13.77 -4.71
C ILE A 127 2.74 12.29 -4.36
N LEU A 128 2.83 11.90 -3.08
CA LEU A 128 2.63 10.51 -2.66
C LEU A 128 1.23 10.00 -3.00
N THR A 129 0.20 10.84 -2.85
CA THR A 129 -1.18 10.47 -3.22
C THR A 129 -1.29 10.08 -4.69
N GLY A 130 -0.61 10.82 -5.59
CA GLY A 130 -0.59 10.49 -7.01
C GLY A 130 0.10 9.15 -7.31
N PHE A 131 1.17 8.83 -6.59
CA PHE A 131 1.83 7.52 -6.73
C PHE A 131 0.99 6.38 -6.13
N ASN A 132 0.37 6.60 -4.98
CA ASN A 132 -0.55 5.67 -4.35
C ASN A 132 -1.70 5.31 -5.31
N ASP A 133 -2.36 6.31 -5.90
CA ASP A 133 -3.45 6.09 -6.86
C ASP A 133 -2.97 5.38 -8.12
N SER A 134 -1.75 5.68 -8.58
CA SER A 134 -1.16 5.07 -9.78
C SER A 134 -0.84 3.58 -9.59
N VAL A 135 -0.51 3.16 -8.36
CA VAL A 135 -0.12 1.78 -8.03
C VAL A 135 -1.29 1.05 -7.36
N GLU A 136 -1.61 1.39 -6.11
CA GLU A 136 -2.63 0.72 -5.31
C GLU A 136 -4.03 1.00 -5.84
N GLY A 137 -4.33 2.25 -6.23
CA GLY A 137 -5.61 2.62 -6.82
C GLY A 137 -5.90 1.89 -8.13
N ASN A 138 -4.90 1.76 -9.00
CA ASN A 138 -5.05 0.98 -10.24
C ASN A 138 -5.08 -0.54 -9.98
N ALA A 139 -4.41 -1.04 -8.94
CA ALA A 139 -4.54 -2.44 -8.54
C ALA A 139 -5.96 -2.76 -8.06
N LEU A 140 -6.60 -1.88 -7.29
CA LEU A 140 -8.02 -2.06 -6.90
C LEU A 140 -8.96 -2.01 -8.12
N LYS A 141 -8.71 -1.12 -9.09
CA LYS A 141 -9.46 -1.11 -10.36
C LYS A 141 -9.25 -2.39 -11.17
N LEU A 142 -8.03 -2.94 -11.14
CA LEU A 142 -7.69 -4.21 -11.80
C LEU A 142 -8.48 -5.35 -11.17
N ALA A 143 -8.53 -5.40 -9.84
CA ALA A 143 -9.32 -6.38 -9.12
C ALA A 143 -10.80 -6.30 -9.49
N ALA A 144 -11.38 -5.10 -9.50
CA ALA A 144 -12.77 -4.90 -9.88
C ALA A 144 -13.06 -5.33 -11.33
N ALA A 145 -12.16 -5.03 -12.28
CA ALA A 145 -12.29 -5.47 -13.66
C ALA A 145 -12.21 -7.00 -13.80
N ALA A 146 -11.29 -7.64 -13.08
CA ALA A 146 -11.16 -9.09 -13.06
C ALA A 146 -12.41 -9.76 -12.43
N ASP A 147 -12.94 -9.23 -11.32
CA ASP A 147 -14.18 -9.72 -10.70
C ASP A 147 -15.39 -9.64 -11.65
N SER A 148 -15.44 -8.60 -12.51
CA SER A 148 -16.51 -8.46 -13.50
C SER A 148 -16.27 -9.27 -14.78
N GLY A 149 -15.18 -10.06 -14.85
CA GLY A 149 -14.79 -10.84 -16.02
C GLY A 149 -14.19 -10.02 -17.17
N ASP A 150 -13.92 -8.72 -16.97
CA ASP A 150 -13.29 -7.86 -17.96
C ASP A 150 -11.76 -7.95 -17.87
N MET A 151 -11.23 -9.10 -18.30
CA MET A 151 -9.79 -9.38 -18.27
C MET A 151 -8.98 -8.49 -19.24
N ALA A 152 -9.63 -7.94 -20.27
CA ALA A 152 -9.00 -6.97 -21.16
C ALA A 152 -8.73 -5.63 -20.44
N MET A 153 -9.73 -5.13 -19.70
CA MET A 153 -9.55 -3.95 -18.85
C MET A 153 -8.54 -4.21 -17.74
N ALA A 154 -8.60 -5.38 -17.07
CA ALA A 154 -7.62 -5.76 -16.05
C ALA A 154 -6.17 -5.74 -16.62
N ALA A 155 -5.96 -6.31 -17.80
CA ALA A 155 -4.67 -6.28 -18.48
C ALA A 155 -4.19 -4.86 -18.81
N SER A 156 -5.10 -3.97 -19.22
CA SER A 156 -4.76 -2.58 -19.55
C SER A 156 -4.19 -1.78 -18.37
N LEU A 157 -4.54 -2.16 -17.14
CA LEU A 157 -4.12 -1.48 -15.91
C LEU A 157 -2.71 -1.88 -15.43
N VAL A 158 -2.12 -2.95 -15.98
CA VAL A 158 -0.75 -3.39 -15.66
C VAL A 158 0.28 -2.29 -15.99
N GLY A 159 0.15 -1.65 -17.15
CA GLY A 159 1.07 -0.60 -17.59
C GLY A 159 1.12 0.61 -16.66
N PRO A 160 -0.04 1.19 -16.29
CA PRO A 160 -0.14 2.24 -15.27
C PRO A 160 0.48 1.84 -13.92
N ILE A 161 0.19 0.64 -13.41
CA ILE A 161 0.77 0.15 -12.14
C ILE A 161 2.29 0.12 -12.22
N ALA A 162 2.84 -0.52 -13.27
CA ALA A 162 4.29 -0.64 -13.47
C ALA A 162 4.97 0.73 -13.58
N SER A 163 4.35 1.66 -14.30
CA SER A 163 4.85 3.02 -14.47
C SER A 163 4.85 3.79 -13.13
N GLY A 164 3.81 3.61 -12.31
CA GLY A 164 3.73 4.17 -10.97
C GLY A 164 4.83 3.65 -10.04
N CYS A 165 5.12 2.35 -10.07
CA CYS A 165 6.21 1.76 -9.30
C CYS A 165 7.56 2.41 -9.64
N VAL A 166 7.86 2.57 -10.93
CA VAL A 166 9.12 3.18 -11.38
C VAL A 166 9.17 4.68 -11.05
N ALA A 167 8.07 5.40 -11.20
CA ALA A 167 8.01 6.83 -10.91
C ALA A 167 8.24 7.13 -9.42
N CYS A 168 7.58 6.38 -8.52
CA CYS A 168 7.81 6.48 -7.09
C CYS A 168 9.27 6.19 -6.74
N HIS A 169 9.85 5.13 -7.32
CA HIS A 169 11.26 4.82 -7.11
C HIS A 169 12.20 5.92 -7.63
N GLY A 170 11.89 6.58 -8.74
CA GLY A 170 12.69 7.67 -9.28
C GLY A 170 12.79 8.89 -8.34
N VAL A 171 11.81 9.06 -7.46
CA VAL A 171 11.77 10.20 -6.52
C VAL A 171 12.26 9.80 -5.13
N PHE A 172 11.79 8.67 -4.61
CA PHE A 172 11.92 8.33 -3.19
C PHE A 172 12.89 7.19 -2.89
N ARG A 173 13.40 6.49 -3.90
CA ARG A 173 14.26 5.33 -3.65
C ARG A 173 15.61 5.78 -3.11
N SER A 174 15.77 5.61 -1.80
CA SER A 174 17.05 5.62 -1.09
C SER A 174 17.68 4.21 -1.12
N GLN A 175 18.72 3.97 -0.30
CA GLN A 175 19.28 2.63 -0.09
C GLN A 175 18.18 1.65 0.38
N PRO A 176 17.80 0.64 -0.42
CA PRO A 176 16.62 -0.17 -0.10
C PRO A 176 16.85 -0.99 1.17
N GLY A 177 15.96 -0.89 2.16
CA GLY A 177 15.74 -1.94 3.15
C GLY A 177 16.25 -1.73 4.57
N VAL A 178 17.12 -0.77 4.83
CA VAL A 178 17.47 -0.39 6.21
C VAL A 178 17.31 1.12 6.29
N SER A 179 16.43 1.57 7.18
CA SER A 179 16.35 2.99 7.52
C SER A 179 17.36 3.27 8.61
N ASP A 180 18.22 4.26 8.40
CA ASP A 180 19.07 4.84 9.43
C ASP A 180 18.33 5.92 10.24
N LEU A 181 17.02 6.09 10.03
CA LEU A 181 16.16 7.08 10.69
C LEU A 181 15.20 6.46 11.73
N LEU A 182 15.32 5.15 11.97
CA LEU A 182 14.68 4.44 13.08
C LEU A 182 15.61 4.38 14.30
N ARG A 183 15.02 4.30 15.51
CA ARG A 183 15.72 4.13 16.80
C ARG A 183 16.14 2.68 17.06
#